data_AF-A0A3D4X1K9-F1
#
_entry.id   AF-A0A3D4X1K9-F1
#
_cell.length_a   1.000
_cell.length_b   1.000
_cell.length_c   1.000
_cell.angle_alpha   90.00
_cell.angle_beta   90.00
_cell.angle_gamma   90.00
#
_symmetry.space_group_name_H-M   'P 1'
#
loop_
_entity.id
_entity.type
_entity.pdbx_description
1 polymer ?
#
loop_
_entity_poly.entity_id
_entity_poly.type
_entity_poly.pdbx_seq_one_letter_code
_entity_poly.pdbx_strand_id
1 'polypeptide(L)'
;MSSNPPSRNVGPRPPVVRDPAMIEAALGAAAQWLPRTDNRQYVLGAIAALGWVIGSLKTAPVSGEVAAVTTESLRREVNLADDAIYSNSVSQVSRHFANGAQCALLWASGREASPPISVG
;
A
#
# COMPACT_ATOMS: atom_id res chain seq x y z
N MET A 1 -29.91 -10.87 -36.66
CA MET A 1 -28.52 -10.45 -36.89
C MET A 1 -28.06 -9.73 -35.63
N SER A 2 -27.30 -10.40 -34.76
CA SER A 2 -26.83 -9.86 -33.48
C SER A 2 -25.58 -9.01 -33.69
N SER A 3 -25.61 -7.75 -33.28
CA SER A 3 -24.41 -6.93 -33.13
C SER A 3 -23.94 -7.04 -31.68
N ASN A 4 -22.85 -7.77 -31.46
CA ASN A 4 -22.10 -7.69 -30.21
C ASN A 4 -21.42 -6.31 -30.14
N PRO A 5 -21.54 -5.56 -29.02
CA PRO A 5 -20.75 -4.34 -28.83
C PRO A 5 -19.27 -4.71 -28.63
N PRO A 6 -18.34 -3.84 -29.04
CA PRO A 6 -16.91 -4.08 -28.85
C PRO A 6 -16.58 -4.11 -27.36
N SER A 7 -15.97 -5.22 -26.92
CA SER A 7 -15.34 -5.34 -25.60
C SER A 7 -14.40 -4.16 -25.38
N ARG A 8 -14.75 -3.30 -24.43
CA ARG A 8 -13.93 -2.16 -24.03
C ARG A 8 -12.63 -2.73 -23.46
N ASN A 9 -11.55 -2.63 -24.23
CA ASN A 9 -10.20 -2.93 -23.79
C ASN A 9 -9.84 -1.93 -22.68
N VAL A 10 -10.24 -2.22 -21.44
CA VAL A 10 -9.77 -1.50 -20.26
C VAL A 10 -8.39 -2.08 -19.97
N GLY A 11 -7.39 -1.56 -20.67
CA GLY A 11 -6.00 -1.78 -20.28
C GLY A 11 -5.83 -1.42 -18.80
N PRO A 12 -4.86 -2.01 -18.08
CA PRO A 12 -4.63 -1.68 -16.68
C PRO A 12 -4.40 -0.18 -16.56
N ARG A 13 -5.34 0.51 -15.90
CA ARG A 13 -5.23 1.95 -15.64
C ARG A 13 -3.91 2.17 -14.92
N PRO A 14 -3.06 3.13 -15.34
CA PRO A 14 -1.86 3.44 -14.58
C PRO A 14 -2.27 3.74 -13.13
N PRO A 15 -1.55 3.23 -12.12
CA PRO A 15 -1.89 3.54 -10.74
C PRO A 15 -1.81 5.05 -10.58
N VAL A 16 -2.96 5.65 -10.24
CA VAL A 16 -3.01 7.06 -9.90
C VAL A 16 -2.59 7.09 -8.44
N VAL A 17 -1.36 7.54 -8.20
CA VAL A 17 -0.94 7.86 -6.84
C VAL A 17 -1.85 8.97 -6.34
N ARG A 18 -2.52 8.75 -5.20
CA ARG A 18 -3.37 9.74 -4.55
C ARG A 18 -2.56 11.01 -4.26
N ASP A 19 -3.29 12.11 -4.12
CA ASP A 19 -2.67 13.40 -3.82
C ASP A 19 -1.75 13.32 -2.58
N PRO A 20 -0.52 13.85 -2.63
CA PRO A 20 0.42 13.77 -1.51
C PRO A 20 -0.15 14.29 -0.19
N ALA A 21 -0.97 15.35 -0.20
CA ALA A 21 -1.56 15.89 1.03
C ALA A 21 -2.58 14.91 1.65
N MET A 22 -3.29 14.14 0.83
CA MET A 22 -4.15 13.06 1.33
C MET A 22 -3.33 11.94 1.98
N ILE A 23 -2.18 11.60 1.40
CA ILE A 23 -1.30 10.55 1.93
C ILE A 23 -0.66 11.02 3.24
N GLU A 24 -0.24 12.29 3.33
CA GLU A 24 0.27 12.91 4.56
C GLU A 24 -0.79 12.92 5.68
N ALA A 25 -2.05 13.25 5.35
CA ALA A 25 -3.14 13.21 6.32
C ALA A 25 -3.39 11.78 6.85
N ALA A 26 -3.37 10.78 5.96
CA ALA A 26 -3.49 9.37 6.35
C ALA A 26 -2.30 8.89 7.20
N LEU A 27 -1.08 9.35 6.89
CA LEU A 27 0.11 9.09 7.69
C LEU A 27 -0.01 9.68 9.09
N GLY A 28 -0.50 10.92 9.21
CA GLY A 28 -0.76 11.58 10.49
C GLY A 28 -1.81 10.85 11.32
N ALA A 29 -2.92 10.43 10.70
CA ALA A 29 -3.96 9.64 11.34
C ALA A 29 -3.43 8.29 11.85
N ALA A 30 -2.63 7.59 11.03
CA ALA A 30 -1.98 6.33 11.40
C ALA A 30 -1.04 6.51 12.61
N ALA A 31 -0.22 7.57 12.61
CA ALA A 31 0.69 7.87 13.71
C ALA A 31 -0.07 8.17 15.02
N GLN A 32 -1.20 8.87 14.94
CA GLN A 32 -2.06 9.12 16.11
C GLN A 32 -2.74 7.83 16.60
N TRP A 33 -3.06 6.90 15.71
CA TRP A 33 -3.74 5.65 16.09
C TRP A 33 -2.78 4.59 16.66
N LEU A 34 -1.49 4.65 16.30
CA LEU A 34 -0.44 3.72 16.74
C LEU A 34 -0.42 3.42 18.27
N PRO A 35 -0.51 4.41 19.20
CA PRO A 35 -0.53 4.11 20.63
C PRO A 35 -1.82 3.46 21.14
N ARG A 36 -2.90 3.43 20.33
CA ARG A 36 -4.24 2.98 20.72
C ARG A 36 -4.63 1.61 20.15
N THR A 37 -3.77 1.00 19.33
CA THR A 37 -4.08 -0.22 18.61
C THR A 37 -3.51 -1.47 19.28
N ASP A 38 -4.30 -2.55 19.25
CA ASP A 38 -3.82 -3.89 19.60
C ASP A 38 -2.99 -4.53 18.46
N ASN A 39 -3.04 -3.96 17.25
CA ASN A 39 -2.30 -4.43 16.09
C ASN A 39 -1.25 -3.42 15.63
N ARG A 40 -0.26 -3.17 16.49
CA ARG A 40 0.83 -2.22 16.26
C ARG A 40 1.60 -2.50 14.96
N GLN A 41 1.83 -3.77 14.64
CA GLN A 41 2.58 -4.17 13.44
C GLN A 41 1.86 -3.76 12.16
N TYR A 42 0.53 -3.93 12.10
CA TYR A 42 -0.27 -3.43 10.98
C TYR A 42 -0.13 -1.92 10.80
N VAL A 43 -0.26 -1.15 11.89
CA VAL A 43 -0.15 0.30 11.82
C VAL A 43 1.25 0.76 11.38
N LEU A 44 2.31 0.11 11.89
CA LEU A 44 3.68 0.39 11.47
C LEU A 44 3.90 0.09 9.99
N GLY A 45 3.34 -1.02 9.48
CA GLY A 45 3.38 -1.34 8.05
C GLY A 45 2.71 -0.27 7.20
N ALA A 46 1.53 0.20 7.61
CA ALA A 46 0.82 1.27 6.93
C ALA A 46 1.61 2.59 6.94
N ILE A 47 2.16 2.99 8.10
CA ILE A 47 3.01 4.19 8.24
C ILE A 47 4.24 4.09 7.32
N ALA A 48 4.93 2.95 7.33
CA ALA A 48 6.12 2.74 6.51
C ALA A 48 5.81 2.85 5.01
N ALA A 49 4.72 2.24 4.56
CA ALA A 49 4.29 2.32 3.18
C ALA A 49 3.90 3.75 2.76
N LEU A 50 3.05 4.43 3.54
CA LEU A 50 2.65 5.81 3.22
C LEU A 50 3.85 6.76 3.23
N GLY A 51 4.74 6.61 4.22
CA GLY A 51 5.96 7.39 4.34
C GLY A 51 6.92 7.19 3.17
N TRP A 52 7.06 5.95 2.68
CA TRP A 52 7.84 5.67 1.47
C TRP A 52 7.20 6.28 0.22
N VAL A 53 5.88 6.17 0.06
CA VAL A 53 5.15 6.71 -1.12
C VAL A 53 5.33 8.22 -1.28
N ILE A 54 5.32 8.99 -0.19
CA ILE A 54 5.56 10.44 -0.24
C ILE A 54 7.06 10.82 -0.20
N GLY A 55 7.95 9.83 -0.21
CA GLY A 55 9.40 10.04 -0.19
C GLY A 55 9.99 10.45 1.16
N SER A 56 9.20 10.46 2.24
CA SER A 56 9.70 10.71 3.60
C SER A 56 10.60 9.58 4.11
N LEU A 57 10.35 8.35 3.62
CA LEU A 57 11.24 7.20 3.79
C LEU A 57 11.83 6.82 2.43
N LYS A 58 13.14 6.54 2.40
CA LYS A 58 13.86 6.16 1.17
C LYS A 58 13.80 4.65 0.88
N THR A 59 13.43 3.87 1.89
CA THR A 59 13.45 2.41 1.86
C THR A 59 12.04 1.88 1.70
N ALA A 60 11.85 0.96 0.78
CA ALA A 60 10.58 0.30 0.54
C ALA A 60 10.21 -0.62 1.71
N PRO A 61 8.93 -0.66 2.13
CA PRO A 61 8.52 -1.18 3.43
C PRO A 61 8.68 -2.70 3.58
N VAL A 62 8.50 -3.47 2.51
CA VAL A 62 8.49 -4.94 2.55
C VAL A 62 9.82 -5.52 2.06
N SER A 63 10.37 -5.02 0.95
CA SER A 63 11.69 -5.49 0.47
C SER A 63 12.87 -4.98 1.28
N GLY A 64 12.72 -3.87 2.01
CA GLY A 64 13.84 -3.22 2.70
C GLY A 64 14.87 -2.57 1.77
N GLU A 65 14.57 -2.44 0.47
CA GLU A 65 15.48 -1.86 -0.51
C GLU A 65 15.30 -0.35 -0.66
N VAL A 66 16.38 0.37 -0.91
CA VAL A 66 16.31 1.79 -1.28
C VAL A 66 15.84 1.89 -2.73
N ALA A 67 14.63 2.39 -2.94
CA ALA A 67 14.00 2.45 -4.26
C ALA A 67 13.17 3.72 -4.42
N ALA A 68 13.22 4.31 -5.62
CA ALA A 68 12.31 5.38 -6.00
C ALA A 68 10.87 4.85 -6.10
N VAL A 69 9.90 5.69 -5.75
CA VAL A 69 8.47 5.37 -5.88
C VAL A 69 8.09 5.46 -7.36
N THR A 70 7.82 4.32 -7.96
CA THR A 70 7.40 4.16 -9.35
C THR A 70 6.25 3.16 -9.40
N THR A 71 5.49 3.14 -10.50
CA THR A 71 4.46 2.11 -10.73
C THR A 71 5.01 0.69 -10.56
N GLU A 72 6.24 0.45 -11.01
CA GLU A 72 6.86 -0.87 -10.94
C GLU A 72 7.26 -1.24 -9.52
N SER A 73 7.93 -0.33 -8.80
CA SER A 73 8.31 -0.59 -7.40
C SER A 73 7.08 -0.72 -6.50
N LEU A 74 6.02 0.05 -6.73
CA LEU A 74 4.73 -0.12 -6.04
C LEU A 74 4.15 -1.51 -6.28
N ARG A 75 4.11 -1.98 -7.54
CA ARG A 75 3.60 -3.32 -7.87
C ARG A 75 4.43 -4.41 -7.20
N ARG A 76 5.75 -4.28 -7.24
CA ARG A 76 6.68 -5.22 -6.59
C ARG A 76 6.42 -5.31 -5.09
N GLU A 77 6.32 -4.18 -4.40
CA GLU A 77 6.05 -4.15 -2.96
C GLU A 77 4.71 -4.76 -2.60
N VAL A 78 3.66 -4.52 -3.40
CA VAL A 78 2.35 -5.16 -3.20
C VAL A 78 2.44 -6.68 -3.34
N ASN A 79 3.18 -7.18 -4.32
CA ASN A 79 3.37 -8.62 -4.52
C ASN A 79 4.18 -9.25 -3.38
N LEU A 80 5.26 -8.60 -2.94
CA LEU A 80 6.03 -9.06 -1.78
C LEU A 80 5.21 -9.06 -0.50
N ALA A 81 4.32 -8.07 -0.32
CA ALA A 81 3.40 -8.05 0.80
C ALA A 81 2.41 -9.22 0.73
N ASP A 82 1.87 -9.51 -0.46
CA ASP A 82 0.97 -10.64 -0.70
C ASP A 82 1.64 -11.99 -0.36
N ASP A 83 2.87 -12.18 -0.85
CA ASP A 83 3.69 -13.35 -0.53
C ASP A 83 3.92 -13.45 0.99
N ALA A 84 4.27 -12.35 1.66
CA ALA A 84 4.46 -12.34 3.12
C ALA A 84 3.18 -12.61 3.92
N ILE A 85 2.00 -12.37 3.34
CA ILE A 85 0.71 -12.63 3.98
C ILE A 85 0.31 -14.10 3.80
N TYR A 86 0.37 -14.61 2.57
CA TYR A 86 -0.26 -15.87 2.18
C TYR A 86 0.71 -17.03 1.94
N SER A 87 1.98 -16.76 1.67
CA SER A 87 2.96 -17.83 1.49
C SER A 87 3.56 -18.26 2.83
N ASN A 88 3.96 -19.54 2.92
CA ASN A 88 4.78 -20.04 4.04
C ASN A 88 6.28 -19.73 3.85
N SER A 89 6.62 -18.80 2.96
CA SER A 89 8.01 -18.40 2.77
C SER A 89 8.50 -17.53 3.93
N VAL A 90 9.80 -17.59 4.22
CA VAL A 90 10.41 -16.76 5.26
C VAL A 90 10.45 -15.32 4.77
N SER A 91 9.47 -14.52 5.22
CA SER A 91 9.46 -13.08 4.99
C SER A 91 10.32 -12.35 6.02
N GLN A 92 10.96 -11.26 5.60
CA GLN A 92 11.72 -10.37 6.47
C GLN A 92 10.82 -9.55 7.42
N VAL A 93 9.52 -9.46 7.11
CA VAL A 93 8.53 -8.73 7.90
C VAL A 93 7.44 -9.66 8.42
N SER A 94 6.79 -9.26 9.51
CA SER A 94 5.65 -10.00 10.05
C SER A 94 4.44 -9.93 9.11
N ARG A 95 3.58 -10.97 9.14
CA ARG A 95 2.32 -11.00 8.38
C ARG A 95 1.44 -9.76 8.63
N HIS A 96 1.35 -9.31 9.88
CA HIS A 96 0.55 -8.13 10.22
C HIS A 96 1.14 -6.85 9.64
N PHE A 97 2.46 -6.71 9.67
CA PHE A 97 3.15 -5.59 9.03
C PHE A 97 2.94 -5.59 7.52
N ALA A 98 3.13 -6.74 6.86
CA ALA A 98 2.89 -6.89 5.42
C ALA A 98 1.47 -6.51 5.04
N ASN A 99 0.47 -6.94 5.81
CA ASN A 99 -0.94 -6.58 5.60
C ASN A 99 -1.17 -5.06 5.69
N GLY A 100 -0.61 -4.40 6.71
CA GLY A 100 -0.71 -2.94 6.83
C GLY A 100 -0.07 -2.20 5.66
N ALA A 101 1.13 -2.64 5.25
CA ALA A 101 1.82 -2.09 4.10
C ALA A 101 1.02 -2.30 2.80
N GLN A 102 0.48 -3.49 2.58
CA GLN A 102 -0.32 -3.82 1.39
C GLN A 102 -1.56 -2.92 1.28
N CYS A 103 -2.36 -2.82 2.36
CA CYS A 103 -3.54 -1.96 2.39
C CYS A 103 -3.18 -0.50 2.06
N ALA A 104 -2.11 0.02 2.65
CA ALA A 104 -1.63 1.38 2.39
C ALA A 104 -1.19 1.60 0.93
N LEU A 105 -0.44 0.66 0.36
CA LEU A 105 0.03 0.74 -1.03
C LEU A 105 -1.14 0.64 -2.04
N LEU A 106 -2.09 -0.25 -1.79
CA LEU A 106 -3.29 -0.39 -2.62
C LEU A 106 -4.16 0.88 -2.55
N TRP A 107 -4.35 1.44 -1.37
CA TRP A 107 -5.09 2.69 -1.21
C TRP A 107 -4.37 3.86 -1.88
N ALA A 108 -3.07 4.02 -1.62
CA ALA A 108 -2.27 5.10 -2.17
C ALA A 108 -2.19 5.05 -3.71
N SER A 109 -2.24 3.86 -4.31
CA SER A 109 -2.29 3.67 -5.77
C SER A 109 -3.70 3.78 -6.38
N GLY A 110 -4.71 4.12 -5.56
CA GLY A 110 -6.11 4.26 -5.98
C GLY A 110 -6.81 2.93 -6.28
N ARG A 111 -6.21 1.79 -5.92
CA ARG A 111 -6.80 0.45 -6.07
C ARG A 111 -7.74 0.10 -4.92
N GLU A 112 -7.63 0.78 -3.79
CA GLU A 112 -8.56 0.72 -2.67
C GLU A 112 -9.20 2.08 -2.38
N ALA A 113 -10.49 2.06 -2.01
CA ALA A 113 -11.27 3.26 -1.76
C ALA A 113 -10.97 3.88 -0.39
N SER A 114 -10.85 3.03 0.63
CA SER A 114 -10.69 3.43 2.03
C SER A 114 -9.23 3.44 2.45
N PRO A 115 -8.77 4.43 3.23
CA PRO A 115 -7.43 4.43 3.79
C PRO A 115 -7.24 3.25 4.75
N PRO A 116 -6.00 2.79 4.95
CA PRO A 116 -5.71 1.67 5.86
C PRO A 116 -6.11 1.98 7.30
N ILE A 117 -6.07 3.25 7.68
CA ILE A 117 -6.47 3.75 8.99
C ILE A 117 -7.25 5.05 8.78
N SER A 118 -8.48 5.07 9.26
CA SER A 118 -9.29 6.28 9.35
C SER A 118 -9.35 6.71 10.81
N VAL A 119 -9.18 8.00 11.07
CA VAL A 119 -9.68 8.60 12.31
C VAL A 119 -11.19 8.76 12.14
N GLY A 120 -11.96 7.98 12.90
CA GLY A 120 -13.39 8.18 13.08
C GLY A 120 -13.69 9.37 14.00
#